data_AF-X7F9R8-F1
#
_entry.id   AF-X7F9R8-F1
#
_cell.length_a   1.000
_cell.length_b   1.000
_cell.length_c   1.000
_cell.angle_alpha   90.00
_cell.angle_beta   90.00
_cell.angle_gamma   90.00
#
_symmetry.space_group_name_H-M   'P 1'
#
loop_
_entity.id
_entity.type
_entity.pdbx_description
1 polymer ?
#
loop_
_entity_poly.entity_id
_entity_poly.type
_entity_poly.pdbx_seq_one_letter_code
_entity_poly.pdbx_strand_id
1 'polypeptide(L)'
;MSDDLIRVRVPDEDLRYYIFGFLQTEFAQNQMARNEYGAIQQHLEPQHIRDMLIPMPSDISTFNALVNKMKSTIEARERLEDLNEQGLGAMHSVILKGVEDTKSER
;
A
#
# COMPACT_ATOMS: atom_id res chain seq x y z
N MET A 1 -7.16 18.00 -3.57
CA MET A 1 -7.28 17.03 -4.69
C MET A 1 -5.86 16.78 -5.14
N SER A 2 -5.33 15.58 -4.90
CA SER A 2 -4.01 15.21 -5.41
C SER A 2 -4.23 14.79 -6.87
N ASP A 3 -3.70 15.53 -7.84
CA ASP A 3 -3.90 15.25 -9.26
C ASP A 3 -3.10 14.02 -9.74
N ASP A 4 -2.20 13.50 -8.89
CA ASP A 4 -1.33 12.36 -9.20
C ASP A 4 -1.78 11.06 -8.55
N LEU A 5 -3.00 10.59 -8.86
CA LEU A 5 -3.47 9.28 -8.43
C LEU A 5 -3.93 8.44 -9.62
N ILE A 6 -3.30 7.29 -9.82
CA ILE A 6 -3.74 6.28 -10.78
C ILE A 6 -4.41 5.14 -10.03
N ARG A 7 -5.67 4.85 -10.39
CA ARG A 7 -6.42 3.70 -9.87
C ARG A 7 -6.40 2.55 -10.86
N VAL A 8 -5.72 1.46 -10.49
CA VAL A 8 -5.78 0.20 -11.21
C VAL A 8 -6.99 -0.60 -10.74
N ARG A 9 -7.83 -1.06 -11.67
CA ARG A 9 -9.00 -1.91 -11.38
C ARG A 9 -8.78 -3.28 -12.00
N VAL A 10 -8.66 -4.28 -11.14
CA VAL A 10 -8.53 -5.70 -11.52
C VAL A 10 -9.76 -6.39 -10.96
N PRO A 11 -10.65 -6.97 -11.78
CA PRO A 11 -11.87 -7.62 -11.29
C PRO A 11 -11.58 -8.83 -10.40
N ASP A 12 -10.66 -9.68 -10.85
CA ASP A 12 -10.25 -10.89 -10.13
C ASP A 12 -9.45 -10.54 -8.86
N GLU A 13 -9.79 -11.20 -7.75
CA GLU A 13 -9.22 -10.91 -6.45
C GLU A 13 -7.79 -11.43 -6.29
N ASP A 14 -7.54 -12.66 -6.72
CA ASP A 14 -6.23 -13.28 -6.63
C ASP A 14 -5.22 -12.53 -7.50
N LEU A 15 -5.62 -12.19 -8.73
CA LEU A 15 -4.81 -11.39 -9.63
C LEU A 15 -4.57 -9.98 -9.07
N ARG A 16 -5.54 -9.40 -8.35
CA ARG A 16 -5.36 -8.10 -7.69
C ARG A 16 -4.30 -8.16 -6.60
N TYR A 17 -4.29 -9.21 -5.78
CA TYR A 17 -3.24 -9.42 -4.78
C TYR A 17 -1.86 -9.63 -5.43
N TYR A 18 -1.81 -10.40 -6.51
CA TYR A 18 -0.59 -10.62 -7.27
C TYR A 18 -0.04 -9.33 -7.86
N ILE A 19 -0.87 -8.57 -8.59
CA ILE A 19 -0.48 -7.30 -9.22
C ILE A 19 -0.06 -6.30 -8.14
N PHE A 20 -0.79 -6.19 -7.04
CA PHE A 20 -0.41 -5.33 -5.91
C PHE A 20 0.97 -5.69 -5.35
N GLY A 21 1.27 -6.98 -5.20
CA GLY A 21 2.60 -7.45 -4.80
C GLY A 21 3.67 -7.08 -5.82
N PHE A 22 3.42 -7.32 -7.11
CA PHE A 22 4.36 -6.98 -8.18
C PHE A 22 4.67 -5.48 -8.23
N LEU A 23 3.66 -4.61 -8.10
CA LEU A 23 3.82 -3.16 -8.13
C LEU A 23 4.74 -2.63 -7.03
N GLN A 24 4.93 -3.37 -5.94
CA GLN A 24 5.85 -3.01 -4.85
C GLN A 24 7.30 -3.45 -5.09
N THR A 25 7.56 -4.24 -6.13
CA THR A 25 8.91 -4.74 -6.44
C THR A 25 9.75 -3.68 -7.15
N GLU A 26 11.08 -3.78 -7.02
CA GLU A 26 12.01 -2.91 -7.74
C GLU A 26 11.81 -2.96 -9.26
N PHE A 27 11.41 -4.11 -9.82
CA PHE A 27 11.17 -4.26 -11.25
C PHE A 27 10.00 -3.41 -11.75
N ALA A 28 8.91 -3.36 -10.98
CA ALA A 28 7.76 -2.52 -11.30
C ALA A 28 8.10 -1.03 -11.15
N GLN A 29 8.79 -0.66 -10.05
CA GLN A 29 9.24 0.71 -9.80
C GLN A 29 10.20 1.19 -10.89
N ASN A 30 11.13 0.36 -11.32
CA ASN A 30 12.04 0.66 -12.42
C ASN A 30 11.30 0.79 -13.76
N GLN A 31 10.26 -0.01 -14.04
CA GLN A 31 9.44 0.17 -15.24
C GLN A 31 8.68 1.50 -15.23
N MET A 32 8.12 1.88 -14.08
CA MET A 32 7.47 3.18 -13.91
C MET A 32 8.45 4.33 -14.14
N ALA A 33 9.67 4.22 -13.60
CA ALA A 33 10.71 5.25 -13.73
C ALA A 33 11.37 5.33 -15.12
N ARG A 34 11.41 4.22 -15.88
CA ARG A 34 12.04 4.18 -17.21
C ARG A 34 11.26 4.96 -18.28
N ASN A 35 9.97 5.20 -18.06
CA ASN A 35 9.15 6.00 -18.97
C ASN A 35 9.30 7.53 -18.72
N GLU A 36 10.24 7.94 -17.86
CA GLU A 36 10.41 9.31 -17.37
C GLU A 36 11.60 10.08 -17.98
N TYR A 37 12.22 9.61 -19.07
CA TYR A 37 13.37 10.31 -19.68
C TYR A 37 12.95 11.62 -20.39
N GLY A 38 12.98 12.73 -19.65
CA GLY A 38 12.79 14.10 -20.16
C GLY A 38 12.99 15.18 -19.08
N ALA A 39 13.47 16.37 -19.44
CA ALA A 39 13.82 17.47 -18.52
C ALA A 39 12.62 18.28 -17.96
N ILE A 40 11.39 17.78 -18.11
CA ILE A 40 10.16 18.48 -17.77
C ILE A 40 9.31 17.58 -16.88
N GLN A 41 9.02 18.06 -15.67
CA GLN A 41 8.05 17.58 -14.68
C GLN A 41 7.67 16.07 -14.73
N GLN A 42 8.25 15.31 -13.81
CA GLN A 42 8.04 13.87 -13.61
C GLN A 42 6.58 13.56 -13.25
N HIS A 43 5.78 13.13 -14.21
CA HIS A 43 4.41 12.66 -13.96
C HIS A 43 4.22 11.27 -14.56
N LEU A 44 3.75 10.36 -13.72
CA LEU A 44 3.33 9.04 -14.15
C LEU A 44 1.95 9.17 -14.80
N GLU A 45 1.84 8.88 -16.09
CA GLU A 45 0.56 8.85 -16.78
C GLU A 45 -0.10 7.45 -16.70
N PRO A 46 -1.44 7.36 -16.74
CA PRO A 46 -2.15 6.08 -16.80
C PRO A 46 -1.71 5.16 -17.95
N GLN A 47 -1.22 5.73 -19.05
CA GLN A 47 -0.72 4.97 -20.20
C GLN A 47 0.55 4.18 -19.84
N HIS A 48 1.45 4.77 -19.06
CA HIS A 48 2.66 4.11 -18.59
C HIS A 48 2.35 2.88 -17.74
N ILE A 49 1.30 2.94 -16.90
CA ILE A 49 0.84 1.79 -16.11
C ILE A 49 0.20 0.71 -16.99
N ARG A 50 -0.56 1.10 -18.02
CA ARG A 50 -1.21 0.16 -18.94
C ARG A 50 -0.20 -0.71 -19.69
N ASP A 51 0.93 -0.13 -20.07
CA ASP A 51 1.94 -0.79 -20.89
C ASP A 51 3.00 -1.54 -20.05
N MET A 52 2.85 -1.56 -18.73
CA MET A 52 3.75 -2.31 -17.84
C MET A 52 3.68 -3.81 -18.13
N LEU A 53 4.86 -4.42 -18.23
CA LEU A 53 4.97 -5.86 -18.33
C LEU A 53 4.91 -6.47 -16.94
N ILE A 54 3.86 -7.24 -16.70
CA ILE A 54 3.65 -7.99 -15.47
C ILE A 54 4.04 -9.46 -15.75
N PRO A 55 5.11 -9.99 -15.12
CA PRO A 55 5.47 -11.39 -15.30
C PRO A 55 4.36 -12.27 -14.72
N MET A 56 3.93 -13.29 -15.45
CA MET A 56 2.95 -14.26 -14.96
C MET A 56 3.64 -15.61 -14.78
N PRO A 57 3.59 -16.23 -13.58
CA PRO A 57 4.12 -17.57 -13.40
C PRO A 57 3.33 -18.57 -14.26
N SER A 58 4.05 -19.49 -14.90
CA SER A 58 3.46 -20.55 -15.71
C SER A 58 2.84 -21.67 -14.87
N ASP A 59 3.27 -21.82 -13.62
CA ASP A 59 2.72 -22.78 -12.66
C ASP A 59 1.67 -22.13 -11.75
N ILE A 60 0.46 -22.70 -11.76
CA ILE A 60 -0.67 -22.24 -10.95
C ILE A 60 -0.43 -22.43 -9.44
N SER A 61 0.34 -23.45 -9.04
CA SER A 61 0.68 -23.66 -7.63
C SER A 61 1.54 -22.50 -7.09
N THR A 62 2.55 -22.11 -7.86
CA THR A 62 3.40 -20.95 -7.56
C THR A 62 2.58 -19.66 -7.49
N PHE A 63 1.65 -19.45 -8.42
CA PHE A 63 0.73 -18.30 -8.38
C PHE A 63 -0.07 -18.26 -7.09
N ASN A 64 -0.76 -19.36 -6.75
CA ASN A 64 -1.60 -19.45 -5.56
C ASN A 64 -0.80 -19.24 -4.27
N ALA A 65 0.42 -19.77 -4.19
CA ALA A 65 1.30 -19.58 -3.04
C ALA A 65 1.67 -18.09 -2.84
N LEU A 66 1.97 -17.37 -3.93
CA LEU A 66 2.25 -15.94 -3.88
C LEU A 66 1.01 -15.13 -3.46
N VAL A 67 -0.15 -15.44 -4.05
CA VAL A 67 -1.42 -14.78 -3.70
C VAL A 67 -1.75 -14.96 -2.21
N ASN A 68 -1.68 -16.18 -1.70
CA ASN A 68 -1.95 -16.47 -0.29
C ASN A 68 -1.01 -15.69 0.66
N LYS A 69 0.27 -15.56 0.29
CA LYS A 69 1.25 -14.79 1.06
C LYS A 69 0.94 -13.28 1.02
N MET A 70 0.54 -12.76 -0.13
CA MET A 70 0.15 -11.36 -0.29
C MET A 70 -1.12 -11.03 0.50
N LYS A 71 -2.12 -11.91 0.44
CA LYS A 71 -3.34 -11.80 1.25
C LYS A 71 -3.02 -11.73 2.74
N SER A 72 -2.21 -12.67 3.23
CA SER A 72 -1.78 -12.71 4.63
C SER A 72 -1.03 -11.44 5.07
N THR A 73 -0.28 -10.84 4.14
CA THR A 73 0.45 -9.58 4.39
C THR A 73 -0.50 -8.41 4.54
N ILE A 74 -1.54 -8.31 3.70
CA ILE A 74 -2.55 -7.24 3.80
C ILE A 74 -3.36 -7.38 5.09
N GLU A 75 -3.82 -8.59 5.41
CA GLU A 75 -4.52 -8.86 6.68
C GLU A 75 -3.66 -8.55 7.91
N ALA A 76 -2.34 -8.74 7.82
CA ALA A 76 -1.42 -8.37 8.90
C ALA A 76 -1.24 -6.85 9.02
N ARG A 77 -1.26 -6.12 7.90
CA ARG A 77 -1.17 -4.65 7.88
C ARG A 77 -2.43 -4.02 8.45
N GLU A 78 -3.61 -4.50 8.06
CA GLU A 78 -4.89 -4.05 8.63
C GLU A 78 -4.91 -4.23 10.15
N ARG A 79 -4.52 -5.42 10.63
CA ARG A 79 -4.41 -5.68 12.08
C ARG A 79 -3.40 -4.78 12.79
N LEU A 80 -2.29 -4.45 12.14
CA LEU A 80 -1.30 -3.53 12.71
C LEU A 80 -1.90 -2.13 12.85
N GLU A 81 -2.60 -1.65 11.83
CA GLU A 81 -3.24 -0.33 11.82
C GLU A 81 -4.30 -0.24 12.93
N ASP A 82 -5.16 -1.24 13.08
CA ASP A 82 -6.18 -1.32 14.14
C ASP A 82 -5.56 -1.25 15.55
N LEU A 83 -4.49 -2.03 15.77
CA LEU A 83 -3.79 -2.05 17.07
C LEU A 83 -3.08 -0.73 17.34
N ASN A 84 -2.52 -0.10 16.31
CA ASN A 84 -1.86 1.18 16.43
C ASN A 84 -2.85 2.29 16.78
N GLU A 85 -4.04 2.28 16.17
CA GLU A 85 -5.11 3.22 16.50
C GLU A 85 -5.58 3.07 17.96
N GLN A 86 -5.78 1.83 18.42
CA GLN A 86 -6.15 1.53 19.81
C GLN A 86 -5.05 2.00 20.79
N GLY A 87 -3.78 1.75 20.47
CA GLY A 87 -2.65 2.15 21.29
C GLY A 87 -2.54 3.67 21.43
N LEU A 88 -2.64 4.39 20.32
CA LEU A 88 -2.61 5.86 20.31
C LEU A 88 -3.83 6.46 21.04
N GLY A 89 -5.01 5.87 20.87
CA GLY A 89 -6.22 6.28 21.58
C GLY A 89 -6.09 6.11 23.10
N ALA A 90 -5.56 4.98 23.56
CA ALA A 90 -5.28 4.73 24.97
C ALA A 90 -4.27 5.76 25.52
N MET A 91 -3.17 6.01 24.81
CA MET A 91 -2.17 7.02 25.20
C MET A 91 -2.79 8.43 25.29
N HIS A 92 -3.60 8.82 24.31
CA HIS A 92 -4.27 10.11 24.30
C HIS A 92 -5.17 10.30 25.54
N SER A 93 -5.93 9.25 25.91
CA SER A 93 -6.79 9.31 27.10
C SER A 93 -6.01 9.46 28.41
N VAL A 94 -4.84 8.83 28.52
CA VAL A 94 -3.95 8.95 29.70
C VAL A 94 -3.38 10.36 29.79
N ILE A 95 -2.95 10.93 28.66
CA ILE A 95 -2.43 12.30 28.62
C ILE A 95 -3.50 13.31 29.06
N LEU A 96 -4.74 13.17 28.58
CA LEU A 96 -5.83 14.06 28.96
C LEU A 96 -6.12 14.00 30.46
N LYS A 97 -6.19 12.79 31.06
CA LYS A 97 -6.36 12.65 32.51
C LYS A 97 -5.25 13.34 33.30
N GLY A 98 -3.98 13.13 32.92
CA GLY A 98 -2.86 13.79 33.61
C GLY A 98 -2.88 15.32 33.51
N VAL A 99 -3.43 15.88 32.44
CA VAL A 99 -3.63 17.34 32.28
C VAL A 99 -4.79 17.86 33.14
N GLU A 100 -5.85 17.06 33.33
CA GLU A 100 -6.96 17.40 34.22
C GLU A 100 -6.54 17.35 35.69
N ASP A 101 -5.79 16.32 36.09
CA ASP A 101 -5.29 16.15 37.45
C ASP A 101 -4.36 17.31 37.87
N THR A 102 -3.51 17.80 36.96
CA THR A 102 -2.63 18.95 37.21
C THR A 102 -3.35 20.31 37.28
N LYS A 103 -4.58 20.40 36.76
CA LYS A 103 -5.43 21.59 36.92
C LYS A 103 -6.25 21.57 38.21
N SER A 104 -6.52 20.40 38.79
CA SER A 104 -7.28 20.27 40.04
C SER A 104 -6.43 20.55 41.29
N GLU A 105 -5.10 20.55 41.17
CA GLU A 105 -4.16 20.86 42.27
C GLU A 105 -3.75 22.35 42.35
N ARG A 106 -4.35 23.24 41.56
CA ARG A 106 -4.14 24.69 41.59
C ARG A 106 -5.44 25.43 41.85
#